data_AF-A0A3D2VW77-F1
#
_entry.id   AF-A0A3D2VW77-F1
#
_cell.length_a   1.000
_cell.length_b   1.000
_cell.length_c   1.000
_cell.angle_alpha   90.00
_cell.angle_beta   90.00
_cell.angle_gamma   90.00
#
_symmetry.space_group_name_H-M   'P 1'
#
loop_
_entity.id
_entity.type
_entity.pdbx_description
1 polymer ?
#
loop_
_entity_poly.entity_id
_entity_poly.type
_entity_poly.pdbx_seq_one_letter_code
_entity_poly.pdbx_strand_id
1 'polypeptide(L)'
;DSSRAIREEGERLTAAIPTNCHPIALDERGQEWTTAELSEQLGGWLQDGRDLSLLVGGPDGLDASCRARAERLWALSRLTLPHPLVRVLVAEQLYRAWSLLRNHPYHRA
;
A
#
# COMPACT_ATOMS: atom_id res chain seq x y z
N ASP A 1 -9.59 -20.14 -14.57
CA ASP A 1 -8.58 -19.44 -15.37
C ASP A 1 -8.09 -18.24 -14.56
N SER A 2 -6.93 -18.37 -13.91
CA SER A 2 -6.42 -17.39 -12.94
C SER A 2 -6.18 -16.01 -13.59
N SER A 3 -5.67 -15.99 -14.83
CA SER A 3 -5.45 -14.76 -15.60
C SER A 3 -6.73 -13.96 -15.84
N ARG A 4 -7.87 -14.63 -16.01
CA ARG A 4 -9.16 -13.94 -16.14
C ARG A 4 -9.62 -13.33 -14.81
N ALA A 5 -9.47 -14.07 -13.72
CA ALA A 5 -9.84 -13.60 -12.38
C ALA A 5 -9.00 -12.39 -11.95
N ILE A 6 -7.68 -12.41 -12.19
CA ILE A 6 -6.77 -11.28 -11.92
C ILE A 6 -7.22 -10.03 -12.68
N ARG A 7 -7.55 -10.17 -13.98
CA ARG A 7 -7.99 -9.04 -14.80
C ARG A 7 -9.32 -8.47 -14.31
N GLU A 8 -10.32 -9.31 -14.05
CA GLU A 8 -11.62 -8.87 -13.53
C GLU A 8 -11.49 -8.17 -12.16
N GLU A 9 -10.59 -8.66 -11.30
CA GLU A 9 -10.27 -8.00 -10.03
C GLU A 9 -9.54 -6.66 -10.26
N GLY A 10 -8.57 -6.64 -11.17
CA GLY A 10 -7.83 -5.44 -11.54
C GLY A 10 -8.72 -4.33 -12.08
N GLU A 11 -9.71 -4.67 -12.91
CA GLU A 11 -10.71 -3.72 -13.40
C GLU A 11 -11.54 -3.13 -12.26
N ARG A 12 -12.01 -3.97 -11.31
CA ARG A 12 -12.76 -3.50 -10.13
C ARG A 12 -11.92 -2.59 -9.24
N LEU A 13 -10.67 -2.97 -8.96
CA LEU A 13 -9.75 -2.16 -8.15
C LEU A 13 -9.46 -0.82 -8.83
N THR A 14 -9.14 -0.84 -10.12
CA THR A 14 -8.86 0.35 -10.93
C THR A 14 -10.05 1.29 -10.99
N ALA A 15 -11.27 0.76 -11.10
CA ALA A 15 -12.50 1.56 -11.08
C ALA A 15 -12.79 2.17 -9.69
N ALA A 16 -12.34 1.54 -8.61
CA ALA A 16 -12.52 2.02 -7.25
C ALA A 16 -11.54 3.14 -6.84
N ILE A 17 -10.48 3.39 -7.62
CA ILE A 17 -9.49 4.45 -7.32
C ILE A 17 -10.14 5.83 -7.53
N PRO A 18 -10.21 6.68 -6.49
CA PRO A 18 -10.69 8.06 -6.62
C PRO A 18 -9.84 8.89 -7.58
N THR A 19 -10.41 9.96 -8.15
CA THR A 19 -9.70 10.80 -9.13
C THR A 19 -8.61 11.67 -8.51
N ASN A 20 -8.74 12.03 -7.23
CA ASN A 20 -7.81 12.92 -6.53
C ASN A 20 -7.21 12.26 -5.28
N CYS A 21 -6.51 11.14 -5.48
CA CYS A 21 -5.83 10.41 -4.42
C CYS A 21 -4.38 10.10 -4.80
N HIS A 22 -3.63 9.57 -3.85
CA HIS A 22 -2.35 8.89 -4.03
C HIS A 22 -2.58 7.37 -4.07
N PRO A 23 -2.66 6.75 -5.26
CA PRO A 23 -2.75 5.30 -5.38
C PRO A 23 -1.39 4.64 -5.09
N ILE A 24 -1.33 3.76 -4.10
CA ILE A 24 -0.15 2.99 -3.73
C ILE A 24 -0.49 1.51 -3.82
N ALA A 25 0.21 0.77 -4.67
CA ALA A 25 0.01 -0.66 -4.79
C ALA A 25 0.97 -1.45 -3.89
N LEU A 26 0.40 -2.39 -3.14
CA LEU A 26 1.14 -3.35 -2.32
C LEU A 26 1.58 -4.50 -3.21
N ASP A 27 2.86 -4.55 -3.53
CA ASP A 27 3.45 -5.51 -4.49
C ASP A 27 4.90 -5.78 -4.08
N GLU A 28 5.31 -7.06 -4.10
CA GLU A 28 6.66 -7.51 -3.73
C GLU A 28 7.78 -6.93 -4.62
N ARG A 29 7.42 -6.40 -5.80
CA ARG A 29 8.35 -5.72 -6.72
C ARG A 29 8.57 -4.25 -6.35
N GLY A 30 7.86 -3.75 -5.34
CA GLY A 30 7.95 -2.36 -4.88
C GLY A 30 9.19 -2.06 -4.06
N GLN A 31 9.26 -0.81 -3.59
CA GLN A 31 10.32 -0.40 -2.67
C GLN A 31 10.03 -0.94 -1.28
N GLU A 32 11.05 -1.53 -0.63
CA GLU A 32 11.01 -1.87 0.80
C GLU A 32 11.38 -0.61 1.61
N TRP A 33 10.41 -0.05 2.32
CA TRP A 33 10.65 1.07 3.22
C TRP A 33 10.91 0.59 4.63
N THR A 34 11.87 1.23 5.29
CA THR A 34 11.96 1.23 6.75
C THR A 34 10.76 1.99 7.35
N THR A 35 10.47 1.76 8.63
CA THR A 35 9.42 2.52 9.34
C THR A 35 9.69 4.04 9.33
N ALA A 36 10.96 4.46 9.38
CA ALA A 36 11.34 5.87 9.31
C ALA A 36 11.01 6.47 7.94
N GLU A 37 11.38 5.80 6.85
CA GLU A 37 11.03 6.23 5.49
C GLU A 37 9.51 6.24 5.28
N LEU A 38 8.77 5.24 5.79
CA LEU A 38 7.31 5.25 5.73
C LEU A 38 6.71 6.44 6.50
N SER A 39 7.29 6.81 7.64
CA SER A 39 6.90 8.01 8.40
C SER A 39 7.15 9.30 7.61
N GLU A 40 8.25 9.39 6.87
CA GLU A 40 8.54 10.51 5.97
C GLU A 40 7.55 10.59 4.80
N GLN A 41 7.28 9.46 4.14
CA GLN A 41 6.26 9.38 3.08
C GLN A 41 4.90 9.84 3.60
N LEU A 42 4.50 9.35 4.79
CA LEU A 42 3.25 9.73 5.43
C LEU A 42 3.19 11.22 5.75
N GLY A 43 4.30 11.81 6.20
CA GLY A 43 4.41 13.26 6.39
C GLY A 43 4.18 14.04 5.09
N GLY A 44 4.77 13.57 3.98
CA GLY A 44 4.56 14.15 2.66
C GLY A 44 3.11 14.06 2.19
N TRP A 45 2.46 12.89 2.31
CA TRP A 45 1.06 12.71 1.93
C TRP A 45 0.09 13.59 2.74
N LEU A 46 0.34 13.72 4.04
CA LEU A 46 -0.47 14.59 4.90
C LEU A 46 -0.34 16.07 4.53
N GLN A 47 0.83 16.50 4.05
CA GLN A 47 1.05 17.87 3.57
C GLN A 47 0.41 18.11 2.21
N ASP A 48 0.43 17.13 1.31
CA ASP A 48 -0.19 17.20 -0.02
C ASP A 48 -1.73 17.28 0.08
N GLY A 49 -2.32 16.63 1.08
CA GLY A 49 -3.74 16.75 1.42
C GLY A 49 -4.69 15.91 0.55
N ARG A 50 -4.16 15.15 -0.42
CA ARG A 50 -4.93 14.12 -1.13
C ARG A 50 -5.10 12.86 -0.27
N ASP A 51 -6.21 12.16 -0.49
CA ASP A 51 -6.46 10.86 0.16
C ASP A 51 -5.45 9.81 -0.31
N LEU A 52 -5.17 8.82 0.52
CA LEU A 52 -4.36 7.64 0.15
C LEU A 52 -5.26 6.48 -0.25
N SER A 53 -4.98 5.86 -1.40
CA SER A 53 -5.67 4.65 -1.85
C SER A 53 -4.69 3.49 -1.90
N LEU A 54 -4.82 2.55 -0.96
CA LEU A 54 -3.92 1.40 -0.81
C LEU A 54 -4.51 0.20 -1.56
N LEU A 55 -3.87 -0.20 -2.67
CA LEU A 55 -4.32 -1.32 -3.50
C LEU A 55 -3.70 -2.63 -3.00
N VAL A 56 -4.53 -3.56 -2.56
CA VAL A 56 -4.10 -4.89 -2.15
C VAL A 56 -4.77 -5.91 -3.07
N GLY A 57 -3.97 -6.64 -3.86
CA GLY A 57 -4.49 -7.67 -4.77
C GLY A 57 -4.77 -8.99 -4.07
N GLY A 58 -5.63 -9.81 -4.65
CA GLY A 58 -5.98 -11.15 -4.18
C GLY A 58 -4.81 -12.17 -4.19
N PRO A 59 -5.11 -13.47 -4.10
CA PRO A 59 -4.09 -14.51 -3.95
C PRO A 59 -3.08 -14.59 -5.11
N ASP A 60 -3.50 -14.18 -6.30
CA ASP A 60 -2.66 -14.17 -7.51
C ASP A 60 -1.98 -12.80 -7.77
N GLY A 61 -2.10 -11.87 -6.82
CA GLY A 61 -1.50 -10.54 -6.87
C GLY A 61 -2.32 -9.51 -7.65
N LEU A 62 -1.69 -8.36 -7.95
CA LEU A 62 -2.32 -7.26 -8.68
C LEU A 62 -2.17 -7.43 -10.19
N ASP A 63 -3.22 -7.03 -10.93
CA ASP A 63 -3.12 -6.90 -12.38
C ASP A 63 -2.12 -5.81 -12.79
N ALA A 64 -1.59 -5.91 -14.02
CA ALA A 64 -0.67 -4.91 -14.57
C ALA A 64 -1.30 -3.52 -14.65
N SER A 65 -2.61 -3.42 -14.91
CA SER A 65 -3.32 -2.14 -14.94
C SER A 65 -3.29 -1.41 -13.59
N CYS A 66 -3.43 -2.13 -12.48
CA CYS A 66 -3.36 -1.57 -11.12
C CYS A 66 -1.97 -1.01 -10.83
N ARG A 67 -0.91 -1.75 -11.19
CA ARG A 67 0.47 -1.27 -11.06
C ARG A 67 0.74 -0.02 -11.89
N ALA A 68 0.26 0.00 -13.13
CA ALA A 68 0.45 1.13 -14.05
C ALA A 68 -0.23 2.41 -13.55
N ARG A 69 -1.33 2.30 -12.80
CA ARG A 69 -2.05 3.44 -12.23
C ARG A 69 -1.56 3.87 -10.85
N ALA A 70 -0.74 3.06 -10.19
CA ALA A 70 -0.17 3.40 -8.90
C ALA A 70 0.95 4.43 -9.05
N GLU A 71 0.98 5.44 -8.19
CA GLU A 71 2.08 6.41 -8.11
C GLU A 71 3.32 5.79 -7.47
N ARG A 72 3.13 4.79 -6.59
CA ARG A 72 4.20 4.05 -5.90
C ARG A 72 3.84 2.58 -5.76
N LEU A 73 4.87 1.75 -5.77
CA LEU A 73 4.79 0.35 -5.37
C LEU A 73 5.51 0.18 -4.04
N TRP A 74 4.83 -0.41 -3.06
CA TRP A 74 5.36 -0.65 -1.73
C TRP A 74 5.43 -2.16 -1.46
N ALA A 75 6.65 -2.64 -1.20
CA ALA A 75 6.90 -4.00 -0.74
C ALA A 75 6.97 -4.02 0.80
N LEU A 76 6.12 -4.82 1.44
CA LEU A 76 6.15 -5.03 2.90
C LEU A 76 7.25 -6.01 3.33
N SER A 77 7.64 -6.88 2.42
CA SER A 77 8.64 -7.92 2.63
C SER A 77 9.01 -8.52 1.28
N ARG A 78 10.19 -9.16 1.21
CA ARG A 78 10.57 -10.08 0.13
C ARG A 78 9.84 -11.42 0.19
N LEU A 79 9.11 -11.69 1.27
CA LEU A 79 8.30 -12.90 1.43
C LEU A 79 6.94 -12.74 0.76
N THR A 80 6.42 -13.83 0.21
CA THR A 80 5.03 -13.90 -0.23
C THR A 80 4.12 -13.94 1.00
N LEU A 81 3.39 -12.85 1.24
CA LEU A 81 2.48 -12.70 2.36
C LEU A 81 1.04 -12.99 1.92
N PRO A 82 0.24 -13.73 2.71
CA PRO A 82 -1.16 -13.95 2.39
C PRO A 82 -1.93 -12.63 2.50
N HIS A 83 -2.80 -12.35 1.51
CA HIS A 83 -3.57 -11.11 1.41
C HIS A 83 -4.28 -10.66 2.72
N PRO A 84 -4.92 -11.56 3.50
CA PRO A 84 -5.52 -11.16 4.78
C PRO A 84 -4.52 -10.58 5.77
N LEU A 85 -3.29 -11.12 5.82
CA LEU A 85 -2.23 -10.64 6.69
C LEU A 85 -1.67 -9.30 6.22
N VAL A 86 -1.55 -9.11 4.90
CA VAL A 86 -1.11 -7.85 4.31
C VAL A 86 -1.97 -6.68 4.80
N ARG A 87 -3.29 -6.84 4.85
CA ARG A 87 -4.21 -5.79 5.34
C ARG A 87 -3.93 -5.39 6.79
N VAL A 88 -3.65 -6.37 7.66
CA VAL A 88 -3.34 -6.13 9.08
C VAL A 88 -1.97 -5.48 9.22
N LEU A 89 -0.96 -5.97 8.51
CA LEU A 89 0.39 -5.42 8.51
C LEU A 89 0.41 -3.96 8.06
N VAL A 90 -0.28 -3.64 6.96
CA VAL A 90 -0.37 -2.27 6.45
C VAL A 90 -0.99 -1.35 7.50
N ALA A 91 -2.11 -1.76 8.11
CA ALA A 91 -2.76 -0.95 9.15
C ALA A 91 -1.83 -0.70 10.35
N GLU A 92 -1.12 -1.72 10.82
CA GLU A 92 -0.18 -1.60 11.93
C GLU A 92 1.01 -0.71 11.57
N GLN A 93 1.61 -0.89 10.39
CA GLN A 93 2.77 -0.11 9.96
C GLN A 93 2.42 1.36 9.72
N LEU A 94 1.22 1.67 9.19
CA LEU A 94 0.73 3.04 9.09
C LEU A 94 0.53 3.66 10.47
N TYR A 95 -0.04 2.93 11.43
CA TYR A 95 -0.17 3.41 12.80
C TYR A 95 1.19 3.64 13.47
N ARG A 96 2.16 2.76 13.23
CA ARG A 96 3.54 2.90 13.72
C ARG A 96 4.24 4.12 13.12
N ALA A 97 4.17 4.28 11.80
CA ALA A 97 4.72 5.43 11.09
C ALA A 97 4.08 6.74 11.55
N TRP A 98 2.75 6.77 11.70
CA TRP A 98 2.04 7.91 12.26
C TRP A 98 2.47 8.23 13.69
N SER A 99 2.64 7.20 14.53
CA SER A 99 3.10 7.38 15.91
C SER A 99 4.50 8.00 15.95
N LEU A 100 5.40 7.54 15.07
CA LEU A 100 6.74 8.12 14.91
C LEU A 100 6.66 9.59 14.46
N LEU A 101 5.86 9.87 13.42
CA LEU A 101 5.63 11.23 12.90
C LEU A 101 5.11 12.20 13.97
N ARG A 102 4.31 11.72 14.92
CA ARG A 102 3.73 12.51 16.01
C ARG A 102 4.59 12.54 17.27
N ASN A 103 5.79 11.94 17.27
CA ASN A 103 6.63 11.74 18.44
C ASN A 103 5.88 11.05 19.61
N HIS A 104 4.93 10.16 19.28
CA HIS A 104 4.17 9.40 20.26
C HIS A 104 4.99 8.20 20.77
N PRO A 105 4.98 7.89 22.08
CA PRO A 105 5.84 6.86 22.69
C PRO A 105 5.44 5.41 22.35
N TYR A 106 4.64 5.17 21.30
CA TYR A 106 4.36 3.81 20.82
C TYR A 106 5.64 3.14 20.29
N HIS A 107 6.60 3.94 19.81
CA HIS A 107 7.94 3.48 19.47
C HIS A 107 8.82 3.38 20.74
N ARG A 108 8.45 2.51 21.67
CA ARG A 108 9.39 2.04 22.70
C ARG A 108 10.20 0.90 22.08
N ALA A 109 11.50 1.16 21.93
CA ALA A 109 12.51 0.21 21.49
C ALA A 109 12.47 -1.11 22.29
#